data_AF-A0A6I3TLW5-F1
#
_entry.id   AF-A0A6I3TLW5-F1
#
_cell.length_a   1.000
_cell.length_b   1.000
_cell.length_c   1.000
_cell.angle_alpha   90.00
_cell.angle_beta   90.00
_cell.angle_gamma   90.00
#
_symmetry.space_group_name_H-M   'P 1'
#
loop_
_entity.id
_entity.type
_entity.pdbx_description
1 polymer ?
#
loop_
_entity_poly.entity_id
_entity_poly.type
_entity_poly.pdbx_seq_one_letter_code
_entity_poly.pdbx_strand_id
1 'polypeptide(L)'
;RYPNPQKRIEAGFDKLIEIKRLTASKIQDILSVAPRSIGTTSPAREFEIIEIIKHYKRLIDKAETCVNDLMAEFNSVITTVTGIGGRLGAVILAEIRNIHAFDNPAQLQAFAGLDSSIYQSG
;
A
#
# COMPACT_ATOMS: atom_id res chain seq x y z
N ARG A 1 -10.07 -8.79 13.88
CA ARG A 1 -10.98 -8.79 15.04
C ARG A 1 -12.25 -9.61 14.77
N TYR A 2 -12.95 -9.45 13.64
CA TYR A 2 -14.18 -10.23 13.34
C TYR A 2 -14.11 -10.83 11.92
N PRO A 3 -13.43 -11.99 11.75
CA PRO A 3 -13.07 -12.52 10.43
C PRO A 3 -14.25 -13.11 9.66
N ASN A 4 -15.27 -13.63 10.34
CA ASN A 4 -16.40 -14.33 9.73
C ASN A 4 -17.75 -13.61 10.01
N PRO A 5 -18.84 -13.94 9.29
CA PRO A 5 -20.15 -13.33 9.48
C PRO A 5 -20.71 -13.50 10.90
N GLN A 6 -20.60 -14.69 11.49
CA GLN A 6 -21.10 -14.99 12.83
C GLN A 6 -20.46 -14.08 13.91
N LYS A 7 -19.12 -13.97 13.91
CA LYS A 7 -18.36 -13.10 14.82
C LYS A 7 -18.67 -11.61 14.60
N ARG A 8 -19.11 -11.20 13.41
CA ARG A 8 -19.54 -9.82 13.15
C ARG A 8 -20.92 -9.55 13.73
N ILE A 9 -21.83 -10.52 13.65
CA ILE A 9 -23.15 -10.45 14.29
C ILE A 9 -22.98 -10.38 15.82
N GLU A 10 -22.16 -11.27 16.39
CA GLU A 10 -21.84 -11.29 17.83
C GLU A 10 -21.14 -10.01 18.32
N ALA A 11 -20.34 -9.38 17.46
CA ALA A 11 -19.70 -8.11 17.78
C ALA A 11 -20.72 -6.97 17.87
N GLY A 12 -21.74 -6.99 17.03
CA GLY A 12 -22.76 -5.95 16.95
C GLY A 12 -22.22 -4.62 16.44
N PHE A 13 -23.10 -3.61 16.39
CA PHE A 13 -22.76 -2.29 15.86
C PHE A 13 -21.64 -1.60 16.68
N ASP A 14 -21.74 -1.66 18.00
CA ASP A 14 -20.86 -0.92 18.93
C ASP A 14 -19.39 -1.31 18.82
N LYS A 15 -19.09 -2.59 18.56
CA LYS A 15 -17.71 -3.03 18.35
C LYS A 15 -17.23 -2.83 16.92
N LEU A 16 -18.14 -2.82 15.94
CA LEU A 16 -17.80 -2.61 14.53
C LEU A 16 -17.52 -1.14 14.21
N ILE A 17 -18.15 -0.19 14.92
CA ILE A 17 -17.90 1.24 14.73
C ILE A 17 -16.50 1.68 15.19
N GLU A 18 -15.86 0.92 16.10
CA GLU A 18 -14.45 1.13 16.47
C GLU A 18 -13.48 0.93 15.30
N ILE A 19 -13.90 0.23 14.23
CA ILE A 19 -13.09 0.01 13.05
C ILE A 19 -13.06 1.30 12.24
N LYS A 20 -11.99 2.09 12.37
CA LYS A 20 -11.79 3.43 11.75
C LYS A 20 -12.19 3.58 10.28
N ARG A 21 -12.19 2.50 9.49
CA ARG A 21 -12.52 2.52 8.04
C ARG A 21 -13.98 2.13 7.72
N LEU A 22 -14.79 1.82 8.72
CA LEU A 22 -16.21 1.50 8.56
C LEU A 22 -17.08 2.70 8.92
N THR A 23 -18.12 2.93 8.12
CA THR A 23 -19.15 3.95 8.40
C THR A 23 -20.38 3.26 8.99
N ALA A 24 -21.21 4.02 9.72
CA ALA A 24 -22.45 3.51 10.30
C ALA A 24 -23.34 2.80 9.26
N SER A 25 -23.55 3.41 8.09
CA SER A 25 -24.31 2.81 6.98
C SER A 25 -23.74 1.45 6.57
N LYS A 26 -22.42 1.35 6.35
CA LYS A 26 -21.77 0.09 5.94
C LYS A 26 -21.86 -0.98 7.02
N ILE A 27 -21.86 -0.59 8.30
CA ILE A 27 -22.02 -1.54 9.41
C ILE A 27 -23.44 -2.11 9.40
N GLN A 28 -24.47 -1.27 9.19
CA GLN A 28 -25.85 -1.73 9.05
C GLN A 28 -26.00 -2.69 7.85
N ASP A 29 -25.40 -2.35 6.71
CA ASP A 29 -25.38 -3.23 5.55
C ASP A 29 -24.77 -4.59 5.89
N ILE A 30 -23.59 -4.59 6.52
CA ILE A 30 -22.89 -5.82 6.95
C ILE A 30 -23.76 -6.65 7.90
N LEU A 31 -24.35 -6.02 8.92
CA LEU A 31 -25.19 -6.72 9.90
C LEU A 31 -26.49 -7.26 9.28
N SER A 32 -27.04 -6.59 8.26
CA SER A 32 -28.25 -7.05 7.56
C SER A 32 -28.01 -8.26 6.65
N VAL A 33 -26.80 -8.40 6.08
CA VAL A 33 -26.47 -9.49 5.15
C VAL A 33 -25.73 -10.66 5.82
N ALA A 34 -25.03 -10.41 6.94
CA ALA A 34 -24.24 -11.43 7.63
C ALA A 34 -25.05 -12.70 8.01
N PRO A 35 -26.30 -12.62 8.52
CA PRO A 35 -27.08 -13.81 8.89
C PRO A 35 -27.43 -14.72 7.70
N ARG A 36 -27.48 -14.17 6.49
CA ARG A 36 -27.81 -14.89 5.25
C ARG A 36 -26.56 -15.19 4.41
N SER A 37 -25.38 -14.95 4.97
CA SER A 37 -24.13 -15.20 4.27
C SER A 37 -23.88 -16.70 4.17
N ILE A 38 -23.34 -17.13 3.03
CA ILE A 38 -22.83 -18.50 2.84
C ILE A 38 -21.49 -18.75 3.55
N GLY A 39 -20.88 -17.70 4.13
CA GLY A 39 -19.62 -17.80 4.85
C GLY A 39 -19.79 -18.54 6.17
N THR A 40 -19.05 -19.63 6.35
CA THR A 40 -19.08 -20.46 7.56
C THR A 40 -17.97 -20.11 8.54
N THR A 41 -18.15 -20.51 9.79
CA THR A 41 -17.13 -20.39 10.84
C THR A 41 -16.27 -21.64 10.84
N SER A 42 -15.01 -21.52 10.42
CA SER A 42 -14.01 -22.60 10.51
C SER A 42 -12.80 -22.10 11.30
N PRO A 43 -12.59 -22.59 12.53
CA PRO A 43 -11.47 -22.14 13.36
C PRO A 43 -10.11 -22.33 12.68
N ALA A 44 -9.94 -23.45 11.96
CA ALA A 44 -8.71 -23.74 11.23
C ALA A 44 -8.46 -22.75 10.09
N ARG A 45 -9.49 -22.47 9.27
CA ARG A 45 -9.37 -21.53 8.14
C ARG A 45 -9.17 -20.09 8.61
N GLU A 46 -9.84 -19.70 9.68
CA GLU A 46 -9.64 -18.38 10.28
C GLU A 46 -8.21 -18.19 10.78
N PHE A 47 -7.68 -19.21 11.47
CA PHE A 47 -6.30 -19.19 11.95
C PHE A 47 -5.31 -19.07 10.77
N GLU A 48 -5.47 -19.91 9.75
CA GLU A 48 -4.64 -19.90 8.55
C GLU A 48 -4.60 -18.51 7.90
N ILE A 49 -5.75 -17.90 7.63
CA ILE A 49 -5.82 -16.58 6.98
C ILE A 49 -5.17 -15.50 7.85
N ILE A 50 -5.41 -15.52 9.17
CA ILE A 50 -4.82 -14.54 10.08
C ILE A 50 -3.29 -14.67 10.11
N GLU A 51 -2.76 -15.89 10.18
CA GLU A 51 -1.32 -16.12 10.20
C GLU A 51 -0.67 -15.78 8.86
N ILE A 52 -1.32 -16.09 7.73
CA ILE A 52 -0.85 -15.66 6.40
C ILE A 52 -0.75 -14.14 6.33
N ILE A 53 -1.80 -13.40 6.75
CA ILE A 53 -1.79 -11.93 6.73
C ILE A 53 -0.67 -11.38 7.62
N LYS A 54 -0.48 -11.93 8.82
CA LYS A 54 0.62 -11.54 9.73
C LYS A 54 1.98 -11.81 9.11
N HIS A 55 2.14 -12.97 8.48
CA HIS A 55 3.39 -13.37 7.83
C HIS A 55 3.77 -12.39 6.71
N TYR A 56 2.84 -12.10 5.81
CA TYR A 56 3.08 -11.14 4.73
C TYR A 56 3.35 -9.73 5.24
N LYS A 57 2.65 -9.27 6.29
CA LYS A 57 2.98 -7.98 6.93
C LYS A 57 4.41 -7.94 7.41
N ARG A 58 4.87 -8.98 8.13
CA ARG A 58 6.26 -9.06 8.57
C ARG A 58 7.25 -9.07 7.41
N LEU A 59 6.92 -9.73 6.29
CA LEU A 59 7.77 -9.71 5.10
C LEU A 59 7.84 -8.33 4.45
N ILE A 60 6.69 -7.64 4.37
CA ILE A 60 6.62 -6.25 3.88
C ILE A 60 7.45 -5.34 4.78
N ASP A 61 7.25 -5.39 6.10
CA ASP A 61 7.99 -4.57 7.05
C ASP A 61 9.51 -4.81 6.93
N LYS A 62 9.94 -6.07 6.80
CA LYS A 62 11.35 -6.42 6.57
C LYS A 62 11.89 -5.86 5.26
N ALA A 63 11.12 -5.93 4.18
CA ALA A 63 11.53 -5.37 2.89
C ALA A 63 11.63 -3.84 2.96
N GLU A 64 10.69 -3.17 3.62
CA GLU A 64 10.71 -1.72 3.83
C GLU A 64 11.90 -1.29 4.68
N THR A 65 12.21 -2.00 5.77
CA THR A 65 13.41 -1.76 6.58
C THR A 65 14.67 -1.90 5.73
N CYS A 66 14.80 -2.99 4.97
CA CYS A 66 15.96 -3.22 4.12
C CYS A 66 16.16 -2.12 3.07
N VAL A 67 15.07 -1.66 2.43
CA VAL A 67 15.14 -0.54 1.48
C VAL A 67 15.57 0.75 2.17
N ASN A 68 15.08 1.04 3.38
CA ASN A 68 15.47 2.23 4.12
C ASN A 68 16.94 2.19 4.55
N ASP A 69 17.43 1.03 5.00
CA ASP A 69 18.84 0.85 5.39
C ASP A 69 19.77 1.05 4.18
N LEU A 70 19.42 0.45 3.03
CA LEU A 70 20.16 0.64 1.78
C LEU A 70 20.14 2.10 1.31
N MET A 71 18.99 2.79 1.41
CA MET A 71 18.90 4.20 1.06
C MET A 71 19.70 5.11 1.99
N ALA A 72 19.81 4.76 3.27
CA ALA A 72 20.65 5.48 4.23
C ALA A 72 22.14 5.29 3.91
N GLU A 73 22.55 4.08 3.53
CA GLU A 73 23.93 3.79 3.09
C GLU A 73 24.27 4.48 1.78
N PHE A 74 23.35 4.47 0.80
CA PHE A 74 23.57 5.09 -0.51
C PHE A 74 23.74 6.61 -0.42
N ASN A 75 23.21 7.24 0.64
CA ASN A 75 23.33 8.67 0.93
C ASN A 75 23.06 9.56 -0.29
N SER A 76 22.02 9.22 -1.06
CA SER A 76 21.71 9.89 -2.31
C SER A 76 21.29 11.35 -2.09
N VAL A 77 21.72 12.24 -2.97
CA VAL A 77 21.23 13.63 -3.01
C VAL A 77 19.73 13.72 -3.31
N ILE A 78 19.10 12.66 -3.86
CA ILE A 78 17.68 12.68 -4.24
C ILE A 78 16.74 12.94 -3.05
N THR A 79 17.15 12.53 -1.84
CA THR A 79 16.36 12.72 -0.61
C THR A 79 16.48 14.13 -0.02
N THR A 80 17.36 14.96 -0.58
CA THR A 80 17.47 16.38 -0.19
C THR A 80 16.37 17.24 -0.82
N VAL A 81 15.70 16.73 -1.87
CA VAL A 81 14.56 17.38 -2.50
C VAL A 81 13.36 17.31 -1.56
N THR A 82 12.75 18.46 -1.26
CA THR A 82 11.59 18.54 -0.38
C THR A 82 10.45 17.65 -0.88
N GLY A 83 9.91 16.81 0.00
CA GLY A 83 8.86 15.85 -0.33
C GLY A 83 9.36 14.49 -0.83
N ILE A 84 10.66 14.31 -1.06
CA ILE A 84 11.25 13.02 -1.46
C ILE A 84 11.93 12.34 -0.27
N GLY A 85 11.23 11.39 0.35
CA GLY A 85 11.80 10.52 1.40
C GLY A 85 12.47 9.26 0.84
N GLY A 86 13.04 8.43 1.72
CA GLY A 86 13.80 7.23 1.33
C GLY A 86 13.05 6.29 0.37
N ARG A 87 11.77 5.98 0.66
CA ARG A 87 10.96 5.12 -0.22
C ARG A 87 10.76 5.69 -1.63
N LEU A 88 10.40 6.97 -1.74
CA LEU A 88 10.18 7.61 -3.03
C LEU A 88 11.51 7.77 -3.79
N GLY A 89 12.58 8.15 -3.08
CA GLY A 89 13.93 8.21 -3.63
C GLY A 89 14.39 6.86 -4.19
N ALA A 90 14.17 5.77 -3.46
CA ALA A 90 14.49 4.41 -3.91
C ALA A 90 13.76 4.05 -5.22
N VAL A 91 12.46 4.38 -5.32
CA VAL A 91 11.67 4.15 -6.53
C VAL A 91 12.23 4.96 -7.71
N ILE A 92 12.53 6.24 -7.51
CA ILE A 92 13.11 7.10 -8.55
C ILE A 92 14.45 6.53 -9.03
N LEU A 93 15.34 6.16 -8.11
CA LEU A 93 16.65 5.59 -8.45
C LEU A 93 16.50 4.24 -9.17
N ALA A 94 15.57 3.40 -8.74
CA ALA A 94 15.30 2.11 -9.39
C ALA A 94 14.73 2.29 -10.81
N GLU A 95 13.94 3.32 -11.06
CA GLU A 95 13.36 3.61 -12.37
C GLU A 95 14.41 4.19 -13.33
N ILE A 96 15.21 5.15 -12.86
CA ILE A 96 16.32 5.75 -13.62
C ILE A 96 17.41 4.71 -13.91
N ARG A 97 17.65 3.78 -12.97
CA ARG A 97 18.70 2.75 -12.94
C ARG A 97 20.13 3.29 -12.95
N ASN A 98 20.49 4.06 -13.98
CA ASN A 98 21.79 4.68 -14.14
C ASN A 98 21.62 6.10 -14.71
N ILE A 99 21.97 7.11 -13.91
CA ILE A 99 21.86 8.52 -14.32
C ILE A 99 22.76 8.86 -15.51
N HIS A 100 23.85 8.12 -15.72
CA HIS A 100 24.76 8.31 -16.84
C HIS A 100 24.24 7.74 -18.16
N ALA A 101 23.06 7.11 -18.17
CA ALA A 101 22.36 6.76 -19.41
C ALA A 101 21.73 7.99 -20.11
N PHE A 102 21.75 9.15 -19.44
CA PHE A 102 21.24 10.43 -19.94
C PHE A 102 22.41 11.41 -20.09
N ASP A 103 22.64 11.91 -21.30
CA ASP A 103 23.71 12.87 -21.60
C ASP A 103 23.41 14.25 -21.00
N ASN A 104 22.12 14.57 -20.83
CA ASN A 104 21.67 15.84 -20.28
C ASN A 104 20.31 15.71 -19.57
N PRO A 105 19.95 16.69 -18.70
CA PRO A 105 18.70 16.66 -17.94
C PRO A 105 17.42 16.63 -18.79
N ALA A 106 17.42 17.17 -20.01
CA ALA A 106 16.25 17.19 -20.87
C ALA A 106 15.88 15.77 -21.36
N GLN A 107 16.87 14.90 -21.59
CA GLN A 107 16.62 13.50 -21.91
C GLN A 107 15.93 12.77 -20.74
N LEU A 108 16.36 13.03 -19.50
CA LEU A 108 15.73 12.47 -18.31
C LEU A 108 14.30 13.00 -18.14
N GLN A 109 14.07 14.29 -18.42
CA GLN A 109 12.74 14.91 -18.40
C GLN A 109 11.80 14.28 -19.44
N ALA A 110 12.28 14.06 -20.66
CA ALA A 110 11.54 13.40 -21.72
C ALA A 110 11.22 11.94 -21.35
N PHE A 111 12.17 11.22 -20.75
CA PHE A 111 11.95 9.88 -20.22
C PHE A 111 10.86 9.83 -19.12
N ALA A 112 10.84 10.84 -18.25
CA ALA A 112 9.80 11.00 -17.24
C ALA A 112 8.43 11.41 -17.81
N GLY A 113 8.32 11.64 -19.13
CA GLY A 113 7.08 12.07 -19.78
C GLY A 113 6.71 13.51 -19.48
N LEU A 114 7.67 14.35 -19.10
CA LEU A 114 7.48 15.75 -18.71
C LEU A 114 7.80 16.74 -19.85
N ASP A 115 8.13 16.25 -21.04
CA ASP A 115 8.37 17.09 -22.22
C ASP A 115 7.05 17.35 -22.96
N SER A 116 6.46 18.53 -22.77
CA SER A 116 5.24 18.96 -23.46
C SER A 116 5.56 19.67 -24.76
N SER A 117 6.00 18.94 -25.79
CA SER A 117 5.96 19.46 -27.16
C SER A 117 4.53 19.36 -27.71
N ILE A 118 3.65 20.30 -27.32
CA ILE A 118 2.43 20.57 -28.09
C ILE A 118 2.85 21.28 -29.37
N TYR A 119 3.16 20.52 -30.40
CA TYR A 119 3.09 21.03 -31.77
C TYR A 119 1.62 21.02 -32.19
N GLN A 120 0.93 22.15 -32.04
CA GLN A 120 -0.28 22.42 -32.82
C GLN A 120 0.14 22.63 -34.27
N SER A 121 0.13 21.57 -35.06
CA SER A 121 0.14 21.68 -36.52
C SER A 121 -1.23 22.17 -36.98
N GLY A 122 -1.28 23.44 -37.39
CA GLY A 122 -2.09 23.99 -38.49
C GLY A 122 -3.59 23.76 -38.45
#